data_AF-A0A6V7I903-F1
#
_entry.id   AF-A0A6V7I903-F1
#
_cell.length_a   1.000
_cell.length_b   1.000
_cell.length_c   1.000
_cell.angle_alpha   90.00
_cell.angle_beta   90.00
_cell.angle_gamma   90.00
#
_symmetry.space_group_name_H-M   'P 1'
#
loop_
_entity.id
_entity.type
_entity.pdbx_description
1 polymer ?
#
loop_
_entity_poly.entity_id
_entity_poly.type
_entity_poly.pdbx_seq_one_letter_code
_entity_poly.pdbx_strand_id
1 'polypeptide(L)'
;VCIEKGICQGYGDEPVQLDGDRAGVHVNVKNYRQGHINSDFWLLQNGTSVAHVESFEIKDPDGRSLFSTDFPNFGLPDGVDKIDVKLAETHRIVSPVNETLVLDSREQVSIHGAESLSMEGREVIFMANNDIKMMSNDSIVLEAKTGIFLDINKIPIAPIFKSHLQAESITQFKICVCMPQGKLFKVPLSSTNLNINCAKFDDISPQQDPCL
;
A
#
# COMPACT_ATOMS: atom_id res chain seq x y z
N VAL A 1 11.02 15.59 -40.10
CA VAL A 1 9.75 16.11 -40.68
C VAL A 1 8.60 15.38 -40.01
N CYS A 2 7.64 16.09 -39.41
CA CYS A 2 6.41 15.44 -38.92
C CYS A 2 5.42 15.36 -40.10
N ILE A 3 5.22 14.15 -40.62
CA ILE A 3 4.33 13.93 -41.77
C ILE A 3 2.88 13.90 -41.24
N GLU A 4 1.88 14.25 -42.07
CA GLU A 4 0.43 14.28 -41.76
C GLU A 4 -0.12 13.04 -41.02
N LYS A 5 0.61 11.93 -40.99
CA LYS A 5 0.30 10.70 -40.24
C LYS A 5 0.69 10.74 -38.75
N GLY A 6 1.17 11.86 -38.23
CA GLY A 6 1.60 11.97 -36.83
C GLY A 6 2.94 11.29 -36.54
N ILE A 7 3.73 10.98 -37.58
CA ILE A 7 5.06 10.36 -37.46
C ILE A 7 6.10 11.47 -37.57
N CYS A 8 6.82 11.72 -36.47
CA CYS A 8 7.97 12.60 -36.44
C CYS A 8 9.25 11.75 -36.50
N GLN A 9 9.89 11.73 -37.66
CA GLN A 9 11.11 10.94 -37.90
C GLN A 9 12.16 11.73 -38.68
N GLY A 10 13.40 11.24 -38.60
CA GLY A 10 14.57 11.79 -39.27
C GLY A 10 14.50 11.54 -40.77
N TYR A 11 15.46 12.07 -41.52
CA TYR A 11 15.53 11.83 -42.96
C TYR A 11 16.91 11.26 -43.33
N GLY A 12 16.91 10.05 -43.90
CA GLY A 12 18.16 9.30 -44.14
C GLY A 12 18.86 8.99 -42.82
N ASP A 13 20.14 9.31 -42.73
CA ASP A 13 20.97 9.15 -41.53
C ASP A 13 20.93 10.38 -40.60
N GLU A 14 20.09 11.37 -40.88
CA GLU A 14 19.99 12.57 -40.04
C GLU A 14 18.94 12.40 -38.93
N PRO A 15 19.34 12.48 -37.65
CA PRO A 15 18.41 12.34 -36.53
C PRO A 15 17.44 13.53 -36.44
N VAL A 16 16.24 13.30 -35.88
CA VAL A 16 15.41 14.43 -35.44
C VAL A 16 15.95 14.92 -34.12
N GLN A 17 16.36 16.19 -34.08
CA GLN A 17 16.69 16.86 -32.84
C GLN A 17 15.51 17.72 -32.39
N LEU A 18 15.08 17.51 -31.15
CA LEU A 18 14.12 18.36 -30.45
C LEU A 18 14.83 18.92 -29.22
N ASP A 19 15.19 20.20 -29.27
CA ASP A 19 15.83 20.93 -28.19
C ASP A 19 14.93 22.06 -27.65
N GLY A 20 15.04 22.32 -26.36
CA GLY A 20 14.41 23.45 -25.68
C GLY A 20 15.46 24.30 -24.97
N ASP A 21 15.62 25.56 -25.37
CA ASP A 21 16.49 26.51 -24.66
C ASP A 21 15.76 27.10 -23.44
N ARG A 22 16.28 26.85 -22.23
CA ARG A 22 15.76 27.33 -20.94
C ARG A 22 14.30 26.94 -20.63
N ALA A 23 13.72 26.04 -21.42
CA ALA A 23 12.37 25.49 -21.24
C ALA A 23 12.35 24.03 -21.72
N GLY A 24 11.33 23.28 -21.29
CA GLY A 24 11.13 21.91 -21.75
C GLY A 24 10.48 21.81 -23.13
N VAL A 25 10.51 20.61 -23.72
CA VAL A 25 9.79 20.29 -24.96
C VAL A 25 8.50 19.57 -24.59
N HIS A 26 7.35 20.07 -25.08
CA HIS A 26 6.06 19.41 -24.96
C HIS A 26 5.57 19.00 -26.35
N VAL A 27 5.41 17.70 -26.57
CA VAL A 27 4.83 17.15 -27.79
C VAL A 27 3.44 16.63 -27.46
N ASN A 28 2.44 17.22 -28.09
CA ASN A 28 1.04 16.83 -27.98
C ASN A 28 0.55 16.29 -29.32
N VAL A 29 0.08 15.04 -29.34
CA VAL A 29 -0.49 14.42 -30.54
C VAL A 29 -1.99 14.28 -30.37
N LYS A 30 -2.76 14.99 -31.21
CA LYS A 30 -4.23 14.97 -31.19
C LYS A 30 -4.78 13.94 -32.17
N ASN A 31 -5.55 12.98 -31.67
CA ASN A 31 -6.27 12.06 -32.53
C ASN A 31 -7.69 12.56 -32.85
N TYR A 32 -7.86 13.21 -33.99
CA TYR A 32 -9.17 13.75 -34.43
C TYR A 32 -10.23 12.67 -34.72
N ARG A 33 -9.85 11.40 -34.86
CA ARG A 33 -10.78 10.29 -35.12
C ARG A 33 -11.36 9.67 -33.85
N GLN A 34 -10.73 9.90 -32.70
CA GLN A 34 -11.13 9.34 -31.40
C GLN A 34 -11.29 10.43 -30.35
N GLY A 35 -12.16 11.41 -30.63
CA GLY A 35 -12.84 12.26 -29.66
C GLY A 35 -11.97 13.13 -28.72
N HIS A 36 -11.11 12.56 -27.89
CA HIS A 36 -10.46 13.24 -26.77
C HIS A 36 -9.11 12.63 -26.32
N ILE A 37 -8.51 11.69 -27.06
CA ILE A 37 -7.21 11.13 -26.64
C ILE A 37 -6.08 12.01 -27.17
N ASN A 38 -5.39 12.67 -26.24
CA ASN A 38 -4.15 13.39 -26.49
C ASN A 38 -3.01 12.60 -25.87
N SER A 39 -2.06 12.15 -26.68
CA SER A 39 -0.80 11.62 -26.14
C SER A 39 0.10 12.82 -25.81
N ASP A 40 0.64 12.80 -24.60
CA ASP A 40 1.46 13.89 -24.07
C ASP A 40 2.86 13.37 -23.72
N PHE A 41 3.85 14.06 -24.28
CA PHE A 41 5.26 13.81 -24.01
C PHE A 41 5.92 15.10 -23.54
N TRP A 42 6.45 15.09 -22.32
CA TRP A 42 7.12 16.22 -21.69
C TRP A 42 8.57 15.88 -21.44
N LEU A 43 9.48 16.64 -22.04
CA LEU A 43 10.90 16.67 -21.71
C LEU A 43 11.15 17.93 -20.87
N LEU A 44 11.32 17.77 -19.57
CA LEU A 44 11.64 18.86 -18.65
C LEU A 44 13.06 18.68 -18.10
N GLN A 45 13.67 19.77 -17.64
CA GLN A 45 15.02 19.73 -17.08
C GLN A 45 15.12 18.85 -15.82
N ASN A 46 14.01 18.66 -15.12
CA ASN A 46 13.89 17.87 -13.89
C ASN A 46 13.24 16.51 -14.09
N GLY A 47 12.91 16.11 -15.32
CA GLY A 47 12.32 14.81 -15.59
C GLY A 47 11.60 14.71 -16.93
N THR A 48 11.40 13.48 -17.37
CA THR A 48 10.64 13.16 -18.58
C THR A 48 9.34 12.48 -18.16
N SER A 49 8.21 12.92 -18.70
CA SER A 49 6.91 12.32 -18.45
C SER A 49 6.23 11.91 -19.76
N VAL A 50 5.76 10.67 -19.80
CA VAL A 50 5.00 10.09 -20.91
C VAL A 50 3.66 9.65 -20.37
N ALA A 51 2.56 10.12 -20.97
CA ALA A 51 1.21 9.80 -20.51
C ALA A 51 0.28 9.48 -21.69
N HIS A 52 -0.73 8.65 -21.42
CA HIS A 52 -1.75 8.25 -22.39
C HIS A 52 -1.17 7.62 -23.67
N VAL A 53 -0.23 6.69 -23.49
CA VAL A 53 0.39 5.90 -24.57
C VAL A 53 0.08 4.41 -24.36
N GLU A 54 -0.10 3.68 -25.45
CA GLU A 54 -0.27 2.22 -25.43
C GLU A 54 1.06 1.52 -25.14
N SER A 55 2.13 1.98 -25.78
CA SER A 55 3.50 1.54 -25.52
C SER A 55 4.51 2.68 -25.60
N PHE A 56 5.61 2.55 -24.87
CA PHE A 56 6.76 3.44 -24.92
C PHE A 56 8.04 2.62 -24.93
N GLU A 57 8.89 2.84 -25.94
CA GLU A 57 10.14 2.12 -26.14
C GLU A 57 11.29 3.11 -26.41
N ILE A 58 12.41 2.92 -25.73
CA ILE A 58 13.68 3.61 -25.98
C ILE A 58 14.65 2.59 -26.58
N LYS A 59 15.28 2.93 -27.71
CA LYS A 59 16.31 2.11 -28.36
C LYS A 59 17.65 2.81 -28.36
N ASP A 60 18.72 2.03 -28.36
CA ASP A 60 20.05 2.53 -28.65
C ASP A 60 20.22 2.82 -30.16
N PRO A 61 21.33 3.46 -30.58
CA PRO A 61 21.59 3.73 -32.00
C PRO A 61 21.66 2.48 -32.88
N ASP A 62 22.00 1.32 -32.30
CA ASP A 62 22.06 0.02 -32.99
C ASP A 62 20.66 -0.64 -33.11
N GLY A 63 19.61 0.02 -32.60
CA GLY A 63 18.23 -0.45 -32.64
C GLY A 63 17.86 -1.45 -31.55
N ARG A 64 18.72 -1.70 -30.57
CA ARG A 64 18.45 -2.55 -29.41
C ARG A 64 17.59 -1.80 -28.40
N SER A 65 16.54 -2.46 -27.90
CA SER A 65 15.65 -1.91 -26.87
C SER A 65 16.41 -1.72 -25.54
N LEU A 66 16.47 -0.47 -25.07
CA LEU A 66 17.01 -0.08 -23.77
C LEU A 66 15.92 0.01 -22.70
N PHE A 67 14.69 0.37 -23.10
CA PHE A 67 13.52 0.45 -22.24
C PHE A 67 12.28 0.14 -23.05
N SER A 68 11.32 -0.61 -22.51
CA SER A 68 10.01 -0.80 -23.12
C SER A 68 8.95 -1.03 -22.06
N THR A 69 7.78 -0.41 -22.21
CA THR A 69 6.59 -0.71 -21.38
C THR A 69 5.92 -2.03 -21.73
N ASP A 70 6.21 -2.60 -22.89
CA ASP A 70 5.58 -3.84 -23.38
C ASP A 70 6.24 -5.10 -22.79
N PHE A 71 7.40 -4.93 -22.12
CA PHE A 71 8.11 -6.01 -21.46
C PHE A 71 7.88 -5.96 -19.95
N PRO A 72 7.12 -6.92 -19.37
CA PRO A 72 6.81 -6.94 -17.94
C PRO A 72 8.04 -7.23 -17.05
N ASN A 73 9.09 -7.82 -17.63
CA ASN A 73 10.35 -8.08 -16.95
C ASN A 73 11.30 -6.90 -17.14
N PHE A 74 10.96 -5.77 -16.51
CA PHE A 74 11.87 -4.62 -16.46
C PHE A 74 12.87 -4.81 -15.31
N GLY A 75 14.15 -4.90 -15.63
CA GLY A 75 15.20 -4.66 -14.64
C GLY A 75 15.27 -3.17 -14.37
N LEU A 76 14.87 -2.74 -13.18
CA LEU A 76 15.00 -1.34 -12.77
C LEU A 76 16.50 -0.97 -12.79
N PRO A 77 16.93 0.07 -13.54
CA PRO A 77 18.30 0.54 -13.48
C PRO A 77 18.61 1.07 -12.09
N ASP A 78 19.88 1.10 -11.73
CA ASP A 78 20.33 1.69 -10.46
C ASP A 78 19.85 3.16 -10.38
N GLY A 79 19.31 3.56 -9.22
CA GLY A 79 18.88 4.95 -8.97
C GLY A 79 17.39 5.23 -9.19
N VAL A 80 16.52 4.22 -9.26
CA VAL A 80 15.07 4.45 -9.20
C VAL A 80 14.64 4.71 -7.75
N ASP A 81 14.30 5.97 -7.47
CA ASP A 81 13.88 6.40 -6.12
C ASP A 81 12.42 6.05 -5.79
N LYS A 82 11.53 6.04 -6.79
CA LYS A 82 10.10 5.80 -6.61
C LYS A 82 9.52 4.98 -7.76
N ILE A 83 8.71 3.99 -7.39
CA ILE A 83 7.96 3.14 -8.31
C ILE A 83 6.48 3.29 -7.97
N ASP A 84 5.67 3.64 -8.96
CA ASP A 84 4.21 3.76 -8.83
C ASP A 84 3.56 2.77 -9.80
N VAL A 85 3.06 1.66 -9.25
CA VAL A 85 2.50 0.53 -10.01
C VAL A 85 1.29 -0.03 -9.29
N LYS A 86 0.34 -0.58 -10.05
CA LYS A 86 -0.85 -1.24 -9.49
C LYS A 86 -0.55 -2.65 -8.96
N LEU A 87 0.40 -3.35 -9.60
CA LEU A 87 0.82 -4.70 -9.26
C LEU A 87 2.31 -4.82 -9.59
N ALA A 88 3.08 -5.42 -8.68
CA ALA A 88 4.46 -5.79 -8.90
C ALA A 88 4.65 -7.25 -8.47
N GLU A 89 5.23 -8.04 -9.36
CA GLU A 89 5.65 -9.41 -9.07
C GLU A 89 7.17 -9.44 -9.03
N THR A 90 7.73 -9.72 -7.85
CA THR A 90 9.17 -9.76 -7.65
C THR A 90 9.52 -10.73 -6.53
N HIS A 91 10.74 -11.24 -6.57
CA HIS A 91 11.28 -12.07 -5.51
C HIS A 91 11.71 -11.24 -4.28
N ARG A 92 12.02 -9.95 -4.47
CA ARG A 92 12.59 -9.12 -3.41
C ARG A 92 12.30 -7.64 -3.63
N ILE A 93 11.93 -6.96 -2.54
CA ILE A 93 11.83 -5.49 -2.46
C ILE A 93 12.68 -5.08 -1.26
N VAL A 94 13.65 -4.18 -1.48
CA VAL A 94 14.54 -3.68 -0.43
C VAL A 94 14.87 -2.22 -0.66
N SER A 95 15.05 -1.47 0.43
CA SER A 95 15.67 -0.16 0.39
C SER A 95 17.20 -0.26 0.41
N PRO A 96 17.91 0.80 0.00
CA PRO A 96 19.33 0.95 0.25
C PRO A 96 19.69 0.92 1.75
N VAL A 97 20.97 0.71 2.04
CA VAL A 97 21.46 0.72 3.42
C VAL A 97 21.27 2.12 4.03
N ASN A 98 20.75 2.18 5.25
CA ASN A 98 20.39 3.40 5.97
C ASN A 98 19.20 4.19 5.39
N GLU A 99 18.42 3.58 4.50
CA GLU A 99 17.21 4.18 3.96
C GLU A 99 15.96 3.38 4.32
N THR A 100 14.82 4.07 4.37
CA THR A 100 13.52 3.48 4.70
C THR A 100 12.79 3.05 3.44
N LEU A 101 12.39 1.78 3.37
CA LEU A 101 11.44 1.32 2.36
C LEU A 101 10.02 1.75 2.76
N VAL A 102 9.35 2.52 1.90
CA VAL A 102 7.96 2.95 2.10
C VAL A 102 7.08 2.27 1.06
N LEU A 103 6.09 1.50 1.53
CA LEU A 103 5.02 0.94 0.72
C LEU A 103 3.73 1.68 1.07
N ASP A 104 3.18 2.43 0.13
CA ASP A 104 2.01 3.28 0.36
C ASP A 104 0.95 3.10 -0.75
N SER A 105 -0.32 3.23 -0.37
CA SER A 105 -1.46 3.17 -1.26
C SER A 105 -2.60 4.00 -0.68
N ARG A 106 -3.33 4.70 -1.56
CA ARG A 106 -4.50 5.50 -1.17
C ARG A 106 -5.69 4.66 -0.72
N GLU A 107 -5.76 3.40 -1.17
CA GLU A 107 -6.90 2.51 -0.92
C GLU A 107 -6.49 1.29 -0.09
N GLN A 108 -5.58 0.47 -0.63
CA GLN A 108 -5.16 -0.77 -0.01
C GLN A 108 -3.75 -1.16 -0.45
N VAL A 109 -2.95 -1.67 0.50
CA VAL A 109 -1.73 -2.43 0.23
C VAL A 109 -2.02 -3.90 0.54
N SER A 110 -1.78 -4.79 -0.42
CA SER A 110 -1.89 -6.24 -0.22
C SER A 110 -0.59 -6.91 -0.65
N ILE A 111 -0.05 -7.78 0.20
CA ILE A 111 1.22 -8.45 -0.04
C ILE A 111 0.98 -9.95 0.09
N HIS A 112 1.33 -10.68 -0.97
CA HIS A 112 1.14 -12.13 -1.06
C HIS A 112 2.46 -12.79 -1.47
N GLY A 113 2.83 -13.84 -0.75
CA GLY A 113 3.90 -14.76 -1.16
C GLY A 113 3.29 -16.02 -1.75
N ALA A 114 3.83 -16.54 -2.85
CA ALA A 114 3.39 -17.80 -3.43
C ALA A 114 3.62 -18.99 -2.49
N GLU A 115 4.71 -18.96 -1.73
CA GLU A 115 5.08 -19.99 -0.76
C GLU A 115 5.26 -19.40 0.64
N SER A 116 6.05 -18.34 0.74
CA SER A 116 6.32 -17.64 1.99
C SER A 116 6.50 -16.15 1.75
N LEU A 117 6.32 -15.37 2.81
CA LEU A 117 6.60 -13.94 2.84
C LEU A 117 7.49 -13.69 4.05
N SER A 118 8.68 -13.14 3.82
CA SER A 118 9.60 -12.73 4.87
C SER A 118 9.80 -11.23 4.81
N MET A 119 9.66 -10.58 5.96
CA MET A 119 9.87 -9.14 6.14
C MET A 119 10.88 -8.95 7.24
N GLU A 120 12.00 -8.32 6.91
CA GLU A 120 13.08 -8.05 7.85
C GLU A 120 13.45 -6.57 7.77
N GLY A 121 13.58 -5.95 8.93
CA GLY A 121 14.00 -4.56 9.06
C GLY A 121 14.40 -4.26 10.49
N ARG A 122 15.15 -3.17 10.69
CA ARG A 122 15.44 -2.67 12.03
C ARG A 122 14.15 -2.33 12.79
N GLU A 123 13.17 -1.80 12.08
CA GLU A 123 11.84 -1.47 12.56
C GLU A 123 10.84 -1.73 11.43
N VAL A 124 9.72 -2.37 11.73
CA VAL A 124 8.64 -2.65 10.77
C VAL A 124 7.38 -2.03 11.33
N ILE A 125 6.83 -1.03 10.62
CA ILE A 125 5.66 -0.27 11.03
C ILE A 125 4.53 -0.52 10.04
N PHE A 126 3.40 -1.01 10.54
CA PHE A 126 2.16 -1.11 9.77
C PHE A 126 1.19 -0.03 10.23
N MET A 127 0.72 0.79 9.29
CA MET A 127 -0.25 1.85 9.55
C MET A 127 -1.43 1.71 8.58
N ALA A 128 -2.64 1.74 9.11
CA ALA A 128 -3.88 1.76 8.33
C ALA A 128 -4.89 2.68 9.02
N ASN A 129 -5.76 3.31 8.23
CA ASN A 129 -6.82 4.17 8.76
C ASN A 129 -7.92 3.36 9.46
N ASN A 130 -8.24 2.18 8.93
CA ASN A 130 -9.31 1.32 9.43
C ASN A 130 -8.71 0.05 10.05
N ASP A 131 -8.26 -0.88 9.20
CA ASP A 131 -7.95 -2.25 9.63
C ASP A 131 -6.59 -2.71 9.11
N ILE A 132 -5.89 -3.50 9.93
CA ILE A 132 -4.74 -4.31 9.53
C ILE A 132 -5.17 -5.77 9.69
N LYS A 133 -5.23 -6.51 8.57
CA LYS A 133 -5.64 -7.92 8.56
C LYS A 133 -4.44 -8.82 8.31
N MET A 134 -4.12 -9.65 9.29
CA MET A 134 -3.14 -10.74 9.15
C MET A 134 -3.90 -12.07 9.11
N MET A 135 -3.67 -12.88 8.09
CA MET A 135 -4.25 -14.23 7.96
C MET A 135 -3.14 -15.25 7.80
N SER A 136 -3.28 -16.36 8.52
CA SER A 136 -2.45 -17.55 8.39
C SER A 136 -3.36 -18.78 8.38
N ASN A 137 -2.98 -19.81 7.63
CA ASN A 137 -3.72 -21.07 7.60
C ASN A 137 -3.47 -21.93 8.84
N ASP A 138 -2.34 -21.72 9.52
CA ASP A 138 -1.93 -22.50 10.69
C ASP A 138 -1.88 -21.63 11.94
N SER A 139 -0.88 -20.76 12.03
CA SER A 139 -0.66 -19.93 13.21
C SER A 139 -0.12 -18.54 12.86
N ILE A 140 -0.44 -17.57 13.71
CA ILE A 140 0.17 -16.24 13.71
C ILE A 140 0.96 -16.13 15.01
N VAL A 141 2.28 -16.02 14.90
CA VAL A 141 3.18 -15.87 16.05
C VAL A 141 3.71 -14.45 16.06
N LEU A 142 3.40 -13.73 17.14
CA LEU A 142 3.96 -12.41 17.40
C LEU A 142 4.99 -12.58 18.52
N GLU A 143 6.27 -12.47 18.19
CA GLU A 143 7.37 -12.58 19.16
C GLU A 143 8.07 -11.24 19.31
N ALA A 144 8.12 -10.72 20.54
CA ALA A 144 8.76 -9.45 20.83
C ALA A 144 9.58 -9.58 22.11
N LYS A 145 10.87 -9.21 22.04
CA LYS A 145 11.81 -9.30 23.17
C LYS A 145 11.31 -8.57 24.42
N THR A 146 10.62 -7.45 24.22
CA THR A 146 10.05 -6.60 25.29
C THR A 146 8.55 -6.82 25.51
N GLY A 147 7.94 -7.79 24.82
CA GLY A 147 6.50 -8.07 24.85
C GLY A 147 5.71 -7.31 23.79
N ILE A 148 4.45 -7.72 23.63
CA ILE A 148 3.47 -7.10 22.74
C ILE A 148 2.67 -6.09 23.56
N PHE A 149 2.62 -4.83 23.11
CA PHE A 149 1.89 -3.77 23.79
C PHE A 149 0.59 -3.47 23.04
N LEU A 150 -0.52 -3.46 23.76
CA LEU A 150 -1.82 -3.07 23.24
C LEU A 150 -2.26 -1.78 23.94
N ASP A 151 -2.72 -0.81 23.16
CA ASP A 151 -3.29 0.42 23.72
C ASP A 151 -4.68 0.12 24.31
N ILE A 152 -4.70 -0.04 25.63
CA ILE A 152 -5.90 -0.37 26.40
C ILE A 152 -7.01 0.67 26.19
N ASN A 153 -6.68 1.93 25.89
CA ASN A 153 -7.68 2.98 25.67
C ASN A 153 -8.49 2.75 24.39
N LYS A 154 -7.91 2.07 23.40
CA LYS A 154 -8.56 1.76 22.13
C LYS A 154 -9.40 0.48 22.16
N ILE A 155 -9.22 -0.37 23.17
CA ILE A 155 -10.07 -1.56 23.35
C ILE A 155 -11.43 -1.12 23.90
N PRO A 156 -12.56 -1.45 23.26
CA PRO A 156 -13.88 -1.05 23.72
C PRO A 156 -14.26 -1.76 25.03
N ILE A 157 -15.05 -1.09 25.88
CA ILE A 157 -15.68 -1.72 27.04
C ILE A 157 -16.96 -2.42 26.57
N ALA A 158 -17.20 -3.64 27.05
CA ALA A 158 -18.39 -4.41 26.71
C ALA A 158 -19.67 -3.57 26.92
N PRO A 159 -20.58 -3.52 25.93
CA PRO A 159 -21.73 -2.60 25.93
C PRO A 159 -22.59 -2.67 27.18
N ILE A 160 -22.80 -3.87 27.73
CA ILE A 160 -23.59 -4.12 28.94
C ILE A 160 -23.09 -3.35 30.18
N PHE A 161 -21.81 -2.98 30.22
CA PHE A 161 -21.25 -2.22 31.35
C PHE A 161 -21.17 -0.71 31.10
N LYS A 162 -21.50 -0.21 29.90
CA LYS A 162 -21.37 1.22 29.57
C LYS A 162 -22.19 2.13 30.49
N SER A 163 -23.37 1.67 30.94
CA SER A 163 -24.24 2.40 31.88
C SER A 163 -23.71 2.39 33.32
N HIS A 164 -22.98 1.35 33.71
CA HIS A 164 -22.49 1.16 35.08
C HIS A 164 -21.15 1.86 35.36
N LEU A 165 -20.45 2.31 34.31
CA LEU A 165 -19.15 3.02 34.43
C LEU A 165 -19.25 4.38 35.13
N GLN A 166 -20.44 4.98 35.22
CA GLN A 166 -20.61 6.32 35.79
C GLN A 166 -20.69 6.31 37.34
N ALA A 167 -20.88 5.14 37.96
CA ALA A 167 -21.17 5.04 39.39
C ALA A 167 -19.96 4.65 40.28
N GLU A 168 -18.88 4.11 39.71
CA GLU A 168 -17.72 3.63 40.48
C GLU A 168 -16.40 3.97 39.79
N SER A 169 -15.37 4.30 40.58
CA SER A 169 -13.99 4.48 40.12
C SER A 169 -13.37 3.13 39.74
N ILE A 170 -13.73 2.62 38.57
CA ILE A 170 -13.22 1.34 38.06
C ILE A 170 -11.74 1.51 37.68
N THR A 171 -10.87 0.79 38.38
CA THR A 171 -9.41 0.82 38.16
C THR A 171 -8.86 -0.44 37.50
N GLN A 172 -9.68 -1.48 37.35
CA GLN A 172 -9.26 -2.79 36.86
C GLN A 172 -10.22 -3.33 35.81
N PHE A 173 -9.66 -4.01 34.80
CA PHE A 173 -10.42 -4.61 33.71
C PHE A 173 -9.88 -6.02 33.41
N LYS A 174 -10.77 -6.94 33.03
CA LYS A 174 -10.41 -8.16 32.28
C LYS A 174 -10.45 -7.88 30.79
N ILE A 175 -9.48 -8.40 30.05
CA ILE A 175 -9.47 -8.38 28.58
C ILE A 175 -10.01 -9.72 28.10
N CYS A 176 -11.05 -9.67 27.27
CA CYS A 176 -11.71 -10.82 26.69
C CYS A 176 -11.52 -10.82 25.18
N VAL A 177 -11.52 -12.02 24.58
CA VAL A 177 -11.38 -12.23 23.13
C VAL A 177 -12.63 -12.92 22.60
N CYS A 178 -13.23 -12.34 21.57
CA CYS A 178 -14.33 -12.95 20.84
C CYS A 178 -13.79 -14.02 19.90
N MET A 179 -14.09 -15.28 20.17
CA MET A 179 -13.74 -16.38 19.29
C MET A 179 -14.88 -16.64 18.30
N PRO A 180 -14.59 -16.91 17.00
CA PRO A 180 -13.27 -17.00 16.37
C PRO A 180 -12.76 -15.65 15.80
N GLN A 181 -13.52 -14.56 15.93
CA GLN A 181 -13.23 -13.31 15.19
C GLN A 181 -11.97 -12.57 15.66
N GLY A 182 -11.48 -12.85 16.88
CA GLY A 182 -10.31 -12.19 17.47
C GLY A 182 -10.56 -10.77 17.99
N LYS A 183 -11.81 -10.28 18.02
CA LYS A 183 -12.14 -8.94 18.56
C LYS A 183 -11.83 -8.90 20.06
N LEU A 184 -11.18 -7.83 20.52
CA LEU A 184 -10.88 -7.60 21.93
C LEU A 184 -11.92 -6.69 22.58
N PHE A 185 -12.30 -6.99 23.82
CA PHE A 185 -13.13 -6.11 24.64
C PHE A 185 -12.73 -6.14 26.12
N LYS A 186 -13.10 -5.07 26.85
CA LYS A 186 -12.84 -4.91 28.29
C LYS A 186 -14.10 -5.18 29.12
N VAL A 187 -13.94 -5.90 30.21
CA VAL A 187 -14.96 -6.09 31.25
C VAL A 187 -14.47 -5.42 32.53
N PRO A 188 -15.17 -4.41 33.08
CA PRO A 188 -14.77 -3.76 34.32
C PRO A 188 -14.89 -4.72 35.50
N LEU A 189 -13.92 -4.65 36.40
CA LEU A 189 -13.97 -5.38 37.67
C LEU A 189 -14.46 -4.44 38.77
N SER A 190 -15.56 -4.83 39.41
CA SER A 190 -16.05 -4.26 40.67
C SER A 190 -15.91 -5.30 41.79
N SER A 191 -15.97 -4.85 43.04
CA SER A 191 -15.97 -5.73 44.23
C SER A 191 -17.08 -6.79 44.20
N THR A 192 -18.17 -6.50 43.50
CA THR A 192 -19.31 -7.41 43.27
C THR A 192 -19.12 -8.37 42.09
N ASN A 193 -18.17 -8.12 41.19
CA ASN A 193 -18.06 -8.80 39.88
C ASN A 193 -16.66 -9.39 39.58
N LEU A 194 -15.83 -9.63 40.60
CA LEU A 194 -14.46 -10.17 40.46
C LEU A 194 -14.38 -11.48 39.64
N ASN A 195 -15.43 -12.31 39.68
CA ASN A 195 -15.47 -13.63 39.06
C ASN A 195 -16.24 -13.71 37.74
N ILE A 196 -16.57 -12.58 37.09
CA ILE A 196 -17.18 -12.62 35.75
C ILE A 196 -16.19 -13.26 34.77
N ASN A 197 -16.66 -14.28 34.05
CA ASN A 197 -15.94 -14.99 33.00
C ASN A 197 -16.36 -14.42 31.64
N CYS A 198 -15.39 -14.24 30.74
CA CYS A 198 -15.60 -13.84 29.34
C CYS A 198 -16.54 -14.78 28.57
N ALA A 199 -16.74 -16.02 29.01
CA ALA A 199 -17.67 -16.98 28.41
C ALA A 199 -19.15 -16.74 28.77
N LYS A 200 -19.46 -15.83 29.72
CA LYS A 200 -20.85 -15.55 30.11
C LYS A 200 -21.60 -14.59 29.17
N PHE A 201 -20.94 -14.10 28.12
CA PHE A 201 -21.51 -13.12 27.21
C PHE A 201 -22.19 -13.73 25.98
N ASP A 202 -22.15 -15.07 25.83
CA ASP A 202 -22.70 -15.80 24.68
C ASP A 202 -24.25 -15.79 24.61
N ASP A 203 -24.94 -15.60 25.75
CA ASP A 203 -26.41 -15.62 25.87
C ASP A 203 -27.05 -14.22 26.00
N ILE A 204 -26.33 -13.16 25.60
CA ILE A 204 -26.78 -11.77 25.75
C ILE A 204 -27.48 -11.29 24.47
N SER A 205 -28.40 -10.33 24.62
CA SER A 205 -29.08 -9.74 23.47
C SER A 205 -28.09 -9.19 22.42
N PRO A 206 -28.40 -9.28 21.11
CA PRO A 206 -27.46 -8.89 20.04
C PRO A 206 -26.94 -7.44 20.13
N GLN A 207 -27.69 -6.55 20.79
CA GLN A 207 -27.33 -5.14 20.95
C GLN A 207 -26.31 -4.91 22.08
N GLN A 208 -26.11 -5.91 22.93
CA GLN A 208 -25.24 -5.87 24.09
C GLN A 208 -24.06 -6.85 23.99
N ASP A 209 -24.05 -7.68 22.96
CA ASP A 209 -22.97 -8.60 22.64
C ASP A 209 -21.72 -7.83 22.16
N PRO A 210 -20.58 -7.92 22.88
CA PRO A 210 -19.33 -7.27 22.46
C PRO A 210 -18.68 -7.93 21.23
N CYS A 211 -19.16 -9.09 20.79
CA CYS A 211 -18.59 -9.88 19.71
C CYS A 211 -19.29 -9.66 18.36
N LEU A 212 -20.53 -9.16 18.35
CA LEU A 212 -21.24 -8.79 17.13
C LEU A 212 -20.72 -7.49 16.49
#